data_AF-A0A7Y2IM73-F1
#
_entry.id   AF-A0A7Y2IM73-F1
#
_cell.length_a   1.000
_cell.length_b   1.000
_cell.length_c   1.000
_cell.angle_alpha   90.00
_cell.angle_beta   90.00
_cell.angle_gamma   90.00
#
_symmetry.space_group_name_H-M   'P 1'
#
loop_
_entity.id
_entity.type
_entity.pdbx_description
1 polymer ?
#
loop_
_entity_poly.entity_id
_entity_poly.type
_entity_poly.pdbx_seq_one_letter_code
_entity_poly.pdbx_strand_id
1 'polypeptide(L)'
;MRRLLPFVLLVAVACGAGGAQAPAVTGTDLVCVESFCASHPNGWSFATGTDFIGFQVDDAEVVDVVANAAVFDPQGVVEAVGGTWPAPTREVSEAFWQLLAEGSGASLDEIVVLDDGSVRSRGGFDGGVLWHRMIVNSDGSGIGVEMRAPNSSWEPHADVFLNGLVVQP
;
A
#
# COMPACT_ATOMS: atom_id res chain seq x y z
N MET A 1 -30.57 -49.29 -0.01
CA MET A 1 -30.89 -47.94 -0.51
C MET A 1 -29.99 -46.94 0.18
N ARG A 2 -28.96 -46.43 -0.51
CA ARG A 2 -28.02 -45.42 0.00
C ARG A 2 -28.73 -44.06 0.04
N ARG A 3 -28.91 -43.49 1.23
CA ARG A 3 -29.34 -42.09 1.39
C ARG A 3 -28.10 -41.21 1.48
N LEU A 4 -27.85 -40.43 0.43
CA LEU A 4 -26.89 -39.33 0.42
C LEU A 4 -27.48 -38.18 1.26
N LEU A 5 -26.81 -37.79 2.33
CA LEU A 5 -27.10 -36.56 3.06
C LEU A 5 -26.42 -35.38 2.34
N PRO A 6 -27.12 -34.25 2.12
CA PRO A 6 -26.51 -33.07 1.52
C PRO A 6 -25.56 -32.40 2.52
N PHE A 7 -24.33 -32.18 2.08
CA PHE A 7 -23.33 -31.36 2.75
C PHE A 7 -23.81 -29.91 2.67
N VAL A 8 -24.45 -29.41 3.72
CA VAL A 8 -24.82 -27.99 3.83
C VAL A 8 -23.55 -27.23 4.21
N LEU A 9 -22.94 -26.60 3.22
CA LEU A 9 -21.83 -25.67 3.40
C LEU A 9 -22.40 -24.38 4.03
N LEU A 10 -22.35 -24.28 5.36
CA LEU A 10 -22.60 -23.03 6.09
C LEU A 10 -21.40 -22.11 5.85
N VAL A 11 -21.52 -21.21 4.88
CA VAL A 11 -20.62 -20.05 4.79
C VAL A 11 -20.98 -19.14 5.96
N ALA A 12 -20.14 -19.15 6.99
CA ALA A 12 -20.21 -18.20 8.08
C ALA A 12 -19.87 -16.81 7.53
N VAL A 13 -20.87 -15.95 7.41
CA VAL A 13 -20.67 -14.52 7.21
C VAL A 13 -20.13 -13.99 8.54
N ALA A 14 -18.80 -13.89 8.63
CA ALA A 14 -18.15 -13.21 9.75
C ALA A 14 -18.45 -11.71 9.61
N CYS A 15 -19.53 -11.25 10.25
CA CYS A 15 -19.72 -9.83 10.58
C CYS A 15 -18.70 -9.44 11.65
N GLY A 16 -17.45 -9.24 11.23
CA GLY A 16 -16.48 -8.46 11.99
C GLY A 16 -16.73 -6.99 11.73
N ALA A 17 -16.54 -6.14 12.74
CA ALA A 17 -16.45 -4.70 12.57
C ALA A 17 -15.45 -4.39 11.44
N GLY A 18 -15.92 -4.01 10.27
CA GLY A 18 -15.06 -3.89 9.10
C GLY A 18 -15.80 -3.14 8.02
N GLY A 19 -15.19 -2.08 7.51
CA GLY A 19 -15.74 -1.27 6.43
C GLY A 19 -15.97 -2.07 5.14
N ALA A 20 -16.27 -1.36 4.05
CA ALA A 20 -16.59 -1.98 2.77
C ALA A 20 -15.59 -3.08 2.39
N GLN A 21 -16.10 -4.24 1.99
CA GLN A 21 -15.29 -5.34 1.47
C GLN A 21 -14.79 -4.96 0.07
N ALA A 22 -13.54 -5.32 -0.24
CA ALA A 22 -13.00 -5.06 -1.56
C ALA A 22 -13.78 -5.86 -2.63
N PRO A 23 -14.13 -5.25 -3.78
CA PRO A 23 -14.56 -6.02 -4.94
C PRO A 23 -13.41 -6.91 -5.46
N ALA A 24 -13.65 -7.70 -6.50
CA ALA A 24 -12.56 -8.41 -7.18
C ALA A 24 -11.77 -7.45 -8.09
N VAL A 25 -10.45 -7.61 -8.16
CA VAL A 25 -9.63 -6.94 -9.18
C VAL A 25 -9.89 -7.62 -10.53
N THR A 26 -10.47 -6.89 -11.48
CA THR A 26 -10.85 -7.43 -12.81
C THR A 26 -9.90 -7.03 -13.94
N GLY A 27 -8.94 -6.16 -13.64
CA GLY A 27 -7.94 -5.64 -14.57
C GLY A 27 -7.10 -4.56 -13.90
N THR A 28 -6.03 -4.16 -14.56
CA THR A 28 -5.13 -3.10 -14.10
C THR A 28 -4.72 -2.19 -15.25
N ASP A 29 -4.63 -0.90 -14.99
CA ASP A 29 -4.09 0.11 -15.89
C ASP A 29 -2.78 0.68 -15.33
N LEU A 30 -1.97 1.30 -16.18
CA LEU A 30 -0.69 1.91 -15.82
C LEU A 30 -0.77 3.43 -16.05
N VAL A 31 -0.35 4.20 -15.03
CA VAL A 31 -0.25 5.66 -15.12
C VAL A 31 1.19 6.07 -14.81
N CYS A 32 1.70 7.05 -15.55
CA CYS A 32 3.08 7.51 -15.44
C CYS A 32 3.15 9.02 -15.17
N VAL A 33 4.11 9.39 -14.34
CA VAL A 33 4.68 10.73 -14.22
C VAL A 33 6.13 10.69 -14.72
N GLU A 34 6.86 11.80 -14.61
CA GLU A 34 8.21 11.91 -15.16
C GLU A 34 9.19 10.89 -14.55
N SER A 35 9.10 10.68 -13.23
CA SER A 35 10.05 9.85 -12.47
C SER A 35 9.62 8.39 -12.27
N PHE A 36 8.34 8.07 -12.42
CA PHE A 36 7.84 6.70 -12.20
C PHE A 36 6.49 6.44 -12.87
N CYS A 37 6.16 5.17 -13.01
CA CYS A 37 4.82 4.68 -13.31
C CYS A 37 4.30 3.82 -12.16
N ALA A 38 2.99 3.82 -11.95
CA ALA A 38 2.34 2.93 -11.00
C ALA A 38 1.08 2.31 -11.62
N SER A 39 0.90 1.00 -11.39
CA SER A 39 -0.34 0.32 -11.78
C SER A 39 -1.44 0.57 -10.76
N HIS A 40 -2.69 0.60 -11.24
CA HIS A 40 -3.86 0.64 -10.38
C HIS A 40 -4.96 -0.29 -10.90
N PRO A 41 -5.87 -0.76 -10.03
CA PRO A 41 -7.03 -1.53 -10.45
C PRO A 41 -7.95 -0.72 -11.38
N ASN A 42 -8.54 -1.39 -12.37
CA ASN A 42 -9.51 -0.76 -13.27
C ASN A 42 -10.72 -0.22 -12.50
N GLY A 43 -11.26 0.91 -12.94
CA GLY A 43 -12.43 1.57 -12.32
C GLY A 43 -12.09 2.52 -11.16
N TRP A 44 -10.81 2.70 -10.85
CA TRP A 44 -10.34 3.75 -9.95
C TRP A 44 -10.02 5.01 -10.74
N SER A 45 -10.36 6.17 -10.18
CA SER A 45 -9.88 7.45 -10.70
C SER A 45 -8.46 7.72 -10.20
N PHE A 46 -7.77 8.60 -10.92
CA PHE A 46 -6.45 9.05 -10.53
C PHE A 46 -6.24 10.53 -10.84
N ALA A 47 -5.34 11.14 -10.08
CA ALA A 47 -4.85 12.49 -10.29
C ALA A 47 -3.31 12.47 -10.25
N THR A 48 -2.68 13.19 -11.18
CA THR A 48 -1.22 13.26 -11.29
C THR A 48 -0.72 14.67 -10.98
N GLY A 49 0.38 14.76 -10.26
CA GLY A 49 1.26 15.93 -10.24
C GLY A 49 2.59 15.62 -10.91
N THR A 50 3.57 16.50 -10.71
CA THR A 50 4.95 16.26 -11.19
C THR A 50 5.57 15.06 -10.49
N ASP A 51 5.39 14.97 -9.17
CA ASP A 51 6.09 14.01 -8.31
C ASP A 51 5.15 13.04 -7.59
N PHE A 52 3.87 12.98 -7.99
CA PHE A 52 2.90 12.10 -7.36
C PHE A 52 1.80 11.62 -8.29
N ILE A 53 1.21 10.47 -7.94
CA ILE A 53 -0.06 9.97 -8.46
C ILE A 53 -0.94 9.61 -7.26
N GLY A 54 -2.12 10.21 -7.16
CA GLY A 54 -3.14 9.83 -6.20
C GLY A 54 -4.23 9.00 -6.87
N PHE A 55 -4.70 7.95 -6.19
CA PHE A 55 -5.75 7.04 -6.67
C PHE A 55 -6.93 7.05 -5.72
N GLN A 56 -8.14 7.03 -6.28
CA GLN A 56 -9.38 7.04 -5.51
C GLN A 56 -10.36 6.02 -6.07
N VAL A 57 -11.11 5.40 -5.15
CA VAL A 57 -12.23 4.54 -5.52
C VAL A 57 -13.41 5.44 -5.85
N ASP A 58 -13.94 5.34 -7.08
CA ASP A 58 -15.13 6.08 -7.51
C ASP A 58 -16.42 5.39 -7.04
N ASP A 59 -16.50 5.07 -5.75
CA ASP A 59 -17.67 4.44 -5.12
C ASP A 59 -17.99 5.16 -3.81
N ALA A 60 -19.17 5.78 -3.76
CA ALA A 60 -19.64 6.51 -2.59
C ALA A 60 -19.84 5.63 -1.35
N GLU A 61 -19.93 4.31 -1.51
CA GLU A 61 -19.99 3.36 -0.39
C GLU A 61 -18.59 3.01 0.16
N VAL A 62 -17.51 3.41 -0.53
CA VAL A 62 -16.11 3.15 -0.17
C VAL A 62 -15.42 4.47 0.20
N VAL A 63 -15.58 4.92 1.44
CA VAL A 63 -15.10 6.24 1.89
C VAL A 63 -13.73 6.25 2.56
N ASP A 64 -13.11 5.09 2.80
CA ASP A 64 -11.87 4.96 3.61
C ASP A 64 -10.75 4.23 2.87
N VAL A 65 -10.73 4.31 1.54
CA VAL A 65 -9.68 3.72 0.71
C VAL A 65 -8.92 4.80 -0.02
N VAL A 66 -7.62 4.91 0.29
CA VAL A 66 -6.71 5.88 -0.31
C VAL A 66 -5.48 5.15 -0.78
N ALA A 67 -5.03 5.41 -2.00
CA ALA A 67 -3.73 4.97 -2.46
C ALA A 67 -2.99 6.11 -3.16
N ASN A 68 -1.67 6.15 -3.00
CA ASN A 68 -0.84 7.15 -3.64
C ASN A 68 0.57 6.62 -3.87
N ALA A 69 1.19 7.09 -4.94
CA ALA A 69 2.61 6.94 -5.19
C ALA A 69 3.24 8.32 -5.29
N ALA A 70 4.41 8.52 -4.70
CA ALA A 70 5.08 9.83 -4.71
C ALA A 70 6.60 9.72 -4.56
N VAL A 71 7.30 10.72 -5.08
CA VAL A 71 8.70 10.98 -4.75
C VAL A 71 8.77 11.52 -3.32
N PHE A 72 9.76 11.07 -2.55
CA PHE A 72 10.03 11.57 -1.21
C PHE A 72 11.53 11.72 -0.99
N ASP A 73 11.89 12.34 0.15
CA ASP A 73 13.26 12.52 0.62
C ASP A 73 13.60 11.46 1.70
N PRO A 74 14.33 10.37 1.35
CA PRO A 74 14.71 9.33 2.29
C PRO A 74 15.63 9.83 3.41
N GLN A 75 16.50 10.80 3.11
CA GLN A 75 17.39 11.37 4.11
C GLN A 75 16.56 12.10 5.18
N GLY A 76 15.63 12.94 4.76
CA GLY A 76 14.72 13.64 5.65
C GLY A 76 13.93 12.69 6.55
N VAL A 77 13.45 11.56 6.03
CA VAL A 77 12.73 10.53 6.81
C VAL A 77 13.64 9.92 7.89
N VAL A 78 14.86 9.53 7.53
CA VAL A 78 15.82 8.91 8.47
C VAL A 78 16.29 9.89 9.54
N GLU A 79 16.62 11.12 9.16
CA GLU A 79 17.11 12.14 10.09
C GLU A 79 16.01 12.62 11.03
N ALA A 80 14.74 12.61 10.61
CA ALA A 80 13.59 13.01 11.44
C ALA A 80 13.42 12.12 12.68
N VAL A 81 13.84 10.85 12.61
CA VAL A 81 13.82 9.91 13.76
C VAL A 81 15.19 9.82 14.47
N GLY A 82 16.13 10.72 14.13
CA GLY A 82 17.47 10.74 14.71
C GLY A 82 18.45 9.72 14.11
N GLY A 83 18.13 9.15 12.94
CA GLY A 83 19.01 8.27 12.19
C GLY A 83 20.18 8.99 11.50
N THR A 84 21.03 8.24 10.80
CA THR A 84 22.17 8.77 10.04
C THR A 84 22.06 8.36 8.57
N TRP A 85 22.32 9.31 7.67
CA TRP A 85 22.34 9.08 6.22
C TRP A 85 23.79 8.92 5.69
N PRO A 86 24.06 8.05 4.68
CA PRO A 86 23.13 7.17 3.98
C PRO A 86 22.69 5.96 4.81
N ALA A 87 21.44 5.52 4.60
CA ALA A 87 20.86 4.36 5.26
C ALA A 87 20.33 3.33 4.25
N PRO A 88 20.36 2.02 4.56
CA PRO A 88 19.66 1.00 3.77
C PRO A 88 18.16 1.28 3.63
N THR A 89 17.56 0.93 2.49
CA THR A 89 16.10 1.10 2.23
C THR A 89 15.23 0.56 3.36
N ARG A 90 15.65 -0.54 4.01
CA ARG A 90 14.94 -1.11 5.16
C ARG A 90 14.89 -0.14 6.34
N GLU A 91 16.00 0.49 6.67
CA GLU A 91 16.06 1.48 7.77
C GLU A 91 15.24 2.72 7.44
N VAL A 92 15.20 3.14 6.17
CA VAL A 92 14.28 4.21 5.73
C VAL A 92 12.82 3.80 5.96
N SER A 93 12.46 2.55 5.66
CA SER A 93 11.09 2.05 5.86
C SER A 93 10.74 1.94 7.34
N GLU A 94 11.67 1.50 8.19
CA GLU A 94 11.49 1.46 9.64
C GLU A 94 11.34 2.88 10.23
N ALA A 95 12.13 3.85 9.76
CA ALA A 95 12.01 5.25 10.13
C ALA A 95 10.64 5.84 9.74
N PHE A 96 10.15 5.54 8.53
CA PHE A 96 8.81 5.92 8.10
C PHE A 96 7.72 5.38 9.05
N TRP A 97 7.79 4.10 9.41
CA TRP A 97 6.81 3.51 10.34
C TRP A 97 6.89 4.08 11.75
N GLN A 98 8.09 4.46 12.22
CA GLN A 98 8.24 5.16 13.49
C GLN A 98 7.55 6.52 13.46
N LEU A 99 7.72 7.31 12.39
CA LEU A 99 7.02 8.59 12.23
C LEU A 99 5.49 8.42 12.22
N LEU A 100 4.98 7.37 11.56
CA LEU A 100 3.55 7.05 11.60
C LEU A 100 3.08 6.63 13.00
N ALA A 101 3.87 5.83 13.72
CA ALA A 101 3.52 5.43 15.09
C ALA A 101 3.41 6.65 16.02
N GLU A 102 4.31 7.62 15.89
CA GLU A 102 4.32 8.86 16.67
C GLU A 102 3.17 9.82 16.27
N GLY A 103 2.83 9.89 14.98
CA GLY A 103 1.85 10.84 14.45
C GLY A 103 0.39 10.35 14.43
N SER A 104 0.17 9.06 14.13
CA SER A 104 -1.16 8.47 13.92
C SER A 104 -1.44 7.21 14.74
N GLY A 105 -0.49 6.77 15.56
CA GLY A 105 -0.63 5.53 16.33
C GLY A 105 -0.58 4.27 15.45
N ALA A 106 -0.02 4.37 14.25
CA ALA A 106 0.17 3.22 13.39
C ALA A 106 1.16 2.21 14.00
N SER A 107 1.06 0.96 13.58
CA SER A 107 1.90 -0.16 14.02
C SER A 107 2.43 -0.92 12.82
N LEU A 108 3.69 -1.36 12.89
CA LEU A 108 4.32 -2.19 11.86
C LEU A 108 4.13 -3.67 12.21
N ASP A 109 3.56 -4.44 11.29
CA ASP A 109 3.35 -5.88 11.44
C ASP A 109 4.40 -6.69 10.67
N GLU A 110 4.72 -6.27 9.44
CA GLU A 110 5.58 -7.00 8.52
C GLU A 110 6.46 -6.05 7.70
N ILE A 111 7.72 -6.46 7.48
CA ILE A 111 8.68 -5.79 6.60
C ILE A 111 9.50 -6.82 5.83
N VAL A 112 9.59 -6.65 4.51
CA VAL A 112 10.24 -7.57 3.57
C VAL A 112 11.11 -6.76 2.60
N VAL A 113 12.38 -7.14 2.50
CA VAL A 113 13.28 -6.64 1.45
C VAL A 113 13.10 -7.51 0.21
N LEU A 114 12.83 -6.89 -0.93
CA LEU A 114 12.62 -7.56 -2.21
C LEU A 114 13.93 -7.71 -2.99
N ASP A 115 13.92 -8.57 -4.02
CA ASP A 115 15.12 -8.89 -4.83
C ASP A 115 15.68 -7.67 -5.58
N ASP A 116 14.85 -6.65 -5.83
CA ASP A 116 15.26 -5.39 -6.45
C ASP A 116 15.78 -4.35 -5.44
N GLY A 117 15.93 -4.72 -4.17
CA GLY A 117 16.40 -3.84 -3.09
C GLY A 117 15.33 -2.88 -2.55
N SER A 118 14.12 -2.89 -3.12
CA SER A 118 12.97 -2.17 -2.55
C SER A 118 12.47 -2.86 -1.29
N VAL A 119 11.69 -2.15 -0.48
CA VAL A 119 11.14 -2.67 0.78
C VAL A 119 9.64 -2.58 0.76
N ARG A 120 8.98 -3.73 0.95
CA ARG A 120 7.55 -3.82 1.18
C ARG A 120 7.29 -3.95 2.67
N SER A 121 6.27 -3.28 3.15
CA SER A 121 5.86 -3.34 4.56
C SER A 121 4.35 -3.23 4.69
N ARG A 122 3.84 -3.70 5.83
CA ARG A 122 2.42 -3.69 6.18
C ARG A 122 2.24 -3.46 7.66
N GLY A 123 1.17 -2.79 8.01
CA GLY A 123 0.80 -2.54 9.39
C GLY A 123 -0.64 -2.09 9.57
N GLY A 124 -1.02 -1.85 10.83
CA GLY A 124 -2.34 -1.34 11.20
C GLY A 124 -2.31 0.12 11.62
N PHE A 125 -3.44 0.82 11.45
CA PHE A 125 -3.70 2.14 12.04
C PHE A 125 -5.14 2.21 12.54
N ASP A 126 -5.50 3.26 13.30
CA ASP A 126 -6.88 3.45 13.74
C ASP A 126 -7.78 3.72 12.52
N GLY A 127 -8.58 2.71 12.15
CA GLY A 127 -9.42 2.73 10.96
C GLY A 127 -9.06 1.73 9.87
N GLY A 128 -7.94 1.00 9.96
CA GLY A 128 -7.66 -0.04 8.96
C GLY A 128 -6.24 -0.56 8.87
N VAL A 129 -5.86 -0.94 7.64
CA VAL A 129 -4.59 -1.54 7.26
C VAL A 129 -3.88 -0.62 6.28
N LEU A 130 -2.57 -0.48 6.45
CA LEU A 130 -1.69 0.25 5.54
C LEU A 130 -0.68 -0.73 4.93
N TRP A 131 -0.59 -0.73 3.60
CA TRP A 131 0.45 -1.40 2.84
C TRP A 131 1.34 -0.36 2.19
N HIS A 132 2.64 -0.63 2.16
CA HIS A 132 3.62 0.32 1.65
C HIS A 132 4.73 -0.42 0.90
N ARG A 133 5.23 0.19 -0.17
CA ARG A 133 6.50 -0.20 -0.78
C ARG A 133 7.34 1.05 -1.05
N MET A 134 8.64 0.96 -0.77
CA MET A 134 9.61 2.02 -0.99
C MET A 134 10.77 1.56 -1.84
N ILE A 135 11.21 2.45 -2.73
CA ILE A 135 12.43 2.36 -3.51
C ILE A 135 13.30 3.56 -3.15
N VAL A 136 14.58 3.34 -2.88
CA VAL A 136 15.57 4.40 -2.68
C VAL A 136 16.55 4.33 -3.85
N ASN A 137 16.62 5.39 -4.63
CA ASN A 137 17.43 5.49 -5.82
C ASN A 137 18.88 5.81 -5.48
N SER A 138 19.79 5.52 -6.42
CA SER A 138 21.23 5.76 -6.22
C SER A 138 21.61 7.24 -6.14
N ASP A 139 20.75 8.14 -6.63
CA ASP A 139 20.93 9.59 -6.51
C ASP A 139 20.48 10.15 -5.15
N GLY A 140 19.95 9.29 -4.27
CA GLY A 140 19.46 9.64 -2.94
C GLY A 140 17.98 9.99 -2.89
N SER A 141 17.27 10.07 -4.02
CA SER A 141 15.82 10.24 -4.05
C SER A 141 15.09 8.94 -3.65
N GLY A 142 13.83 9.05 -3.24
CA GLY A 142 12.99 7.88 -2.96
C GLY A 142 11.66 7.95 -3.69
N ILE A 143 11.08 6.79 -4.01
CA ILE A 143 9.70 6.66 -4.49
C ILE A 143 8.97 5.69 -3.58
N GLY A 144 7.85 6.14 -3.01
CA GLY A 144 6.99 5.35 -2.13
C GLY A 144 5.63 5.16 -2.77
N VAL A 145 5.03 3.98 -2.57
CA VAL A 145 3.62 3.71 -2.86
C VAL A 145 2.94 3.18 -1.62
N GLU A 146 1.88 3.85 -1.18
CA GLU A 146 1.05 3.40 -0.06
C GLU A 146 -0.38 3.17 -0.48
N MET A 147 -1.03 2.25 0.21
CA MET A 147 -2.47 2.05 0.18
C MET A 147 -2.99 1.86 1.60
N ARG A 148 -4.05 2.57 1.93
CA ARG A 148 -4.81 2.46 3.18
C ARG A 148 -6.21 1.98 2.86
N ALA A 149 -6.70 1.03 3.64
CA ALA A 149 -8.05 0.48 3.45
C ALA A 149 -8.62 -0.01 4.79
N PRO A 150 -9.96 -0.16 4.91
CA PRO A 150 -10.60 -0.45 6.20
C PRO A 150 -10.33 -1.86 6.73
N ASN A 151 -9.88 -2.79 5.90
CA ASN A 151 -9.60 -4.17 6.30
C ASN A 151 -8.72 -4.90 5.26
N SER A 152 -8.26 -6.10 5.60
CA SER A 152 -7.35 -6.88 4.75
C SER A 152 -7.96 -7.48 3.48
N SER A 153 -9.28 -7.39 3.25
CA SER A 153 -9.86 -7.85 1.98
C SER A 153 -9.34 -7.06 0.77
N TRP A 154 -8.80 -5.87 1.02
CA TRP A 154 -8.20 -4.98 0.03
C TRP A 154 -6.74 -5.31 -0.31
N GLU A 155 -6.13 -6.29 0.34
CA GLU A 155 -4.75 -6.71 0.06
C GLU A 155 -4.48 -7.03 -1.42
N PRO A 156 -5.39 -7.70 -2.17
CA PRO A 156 -5.20 -7.89 -3.61
C PRO A 156 -5.16 -6.58 -4.42
N HIS A 157 -5.80 -5.51 -3.94
CA HIS A 157 -5.70 -4.18 -4.57
C HIS A 157 -4.35 -3.55 -4.21
N ALA A 158 -3.94 -3.63 -2.94
CA ALA A 158 -2.62 -3.16 -2.51
C ALA A 158 -1.51 -3.83 -3.32
N ASP A 159 -1.61 -5.13 -3.58
CA ASP A 159 -0.66 -5.87 -4.43
C ASP A 159 -0.51 -5.29 -5.84
N VAL A 160 -1.60 -4.76 -6.43
CA VAL A 160 -1.53 -4.10 -7.75
C VAL A 160 -0.64 -2.86 -7.68
N PHE A 161 -0.88 -1.99 -6.70
CA PHE A 161 -0.11 -0.76 -6.54
C PHE A 161 1.35 -1.05 -6.19
N LEU A 162 1.56 -1.91 -5.19
CA LEU A 162 2.87 -2.21 -4.64
C LEU A 162 3.74 -2.92 -5.67
N ASN A 163 3.22 -3.91 -6.41
CA ASN A 163 4.02 -4.65 -7.38
C ASN A 163 4.11 -3.93 -8.75
N GLY A 164 3.17 -3.04 -9.05
CA GLY A 164 3.11 -2.28 -10.29
C GLY A 164 3.93 -0.99 -10.32
N LEU A 165 4.68 -0.68 -9.26
CA LEU A 165 5.57 0.49 -9.21
C LEU A 165 6.83 0.25 -10.05
N VAL A 166 7.11 1.17 -10.99
CA VAL A 166 8.26 1.12 -11.90
C VAL A 166 8.94 2.48 -11.97
N VAL A 167 10.23 2.55 -11.65
CA VAL A 167 11.05 3.78 -11.75
C VAL A 167 11.37 4.07 -13.23
N GLN A 168 11.26 5.33 -13.64
CA GLN A 168 11.68 5.77 -14.97
C GLN A 168 13.16 6.19 -14.94
N PRO A 169 13.91 5.95 -16.04
CA PRO A 169 15.34 6.28 -16.15
C PRO A 169 15.61 7.78 -16.32
#